data_AF-A0A0G1Y1A2-F1
#
_entry.id   AF-A0A0G1Y1A2-F1
#
_cell.length_a   1.000
_cell.length_b   1.000
_cell.length_c   1.000
_cell.angle_alpha   90.00
_cell.angle_beta   90.00
_cell.angle_gamma   90.00
#
_symmetry.space_group_name_H-M   'P 1'
#
loop_
_entity.id
_entity.type
_entity.pdbx_description
1 polymer ?
#
loop_
_entity_poly.entity_id
_entity_poly.type
_entity_poly.pdbx_seq_one_letter_code
_entity_poly.pdbx_strand_id
1 'polypeptide(L)'
;MSDQQYIDDDFVYVDPSKRAVLGKVEWQPSGNPKKMEKKLADDDEEEETTKERKRRKKKQYYPWGTYRTMKKLFRVEGKEKEIENYKPLEEAMGLALRETYWD
;
A
#
# COMPACT_ATOMS: atom_id res chain seq x y z
N MET A 1 17.04 6.48 -8.63
CA MET A 1 15.57 6.40 -8.69
C MET A 1 15.08 7.83 -8.61
N SER A 2 14.38 8.32 -9.63
CA SER A 2 14.09 9.75 -9.77
C SER A 2 13.41 10.30 -8.52
N ASP A 3 14.05 11.26 -7.85
CA ASP A 3 13.48 12.07 -6.77
C ASP A 3 12.40 13.00 -7.35
N GLN A 4 11.31 12.42 -7.87
CA GLN A 4 10.12 13.19 -8.18
C GLN A 4 9.49 13.59 -6.84
N GLN A 5 9.67 14.85 -6.46
CA GLN A 5 9.06 15.40 -5.26
C GLN A 5 7.56 15.57 -5.52
N TYR A 6 6.73 14.70 -4.92
CA TYR A 6 5.28 14.77 -5.03
C TYR A 6 4.73 15.72 -3.97
N ILE A 7 3.74 16.52 -4.34
CA ILE A 7 2.98 17.35 -3.39
C ILE A 7 1.89 16.48 -2.75
N ASP A 8 1.54 16.74 -1.50
CA ASP A 8 0.54 15.98 -0.74
C ASP A 8 -0.82 15.84 -1.45
N ASP A 9 -1.20 16.83 -2.27
CA ASP A 9 -2.46 16.87 -3.03
C ASP A 9 -2.35 16.24 -4.43
N ASP A 10 -1.16 15.81 -4.86
CA ASP A 10 -0.99 15.13 -6.14
C ASP A 10 -1.62 13.74 -6.13
N PHE A 11 -2.33 13.38 -7.19
CA PHE A 11 -2.80 12.01 -7.39
C PHE A 11 -1.69 11.13 -7.96
N VAL A 12 -1.42 10.00 -7.31
CA VAL A 12 -0.34 9.08 -7.66
C VAL A 12 -0.79 7.61 -7.67
N TYR A 13 -0.15 6.80 -8.51
CA TYR A 13 -0.20 5.33 -8.42
C TYR A 13 0.88 4.82 -7.48
N VAL A 14 0.55 3.82 -6.68
CA VAL A 14 1.50 3.20 -5.75
C VAL A 14 1.53 1.70 -5.95
N ASP A 15 2.71 1.12 -5.81
CA ASP A 15 2.89 -0.31 -5.64
C ASP A 15 2.90 -0.67 -4.14
N PRO A 16 1.86 -1.34 -3.61
CA PRO A 16 1.82 -1.76 -2.21
C PRO A 16 2.94 -2.75 -1.85
N SER A 17 3.37 -3.57 -2.81
CA SER A 17 4.36 -4.62 -2.58
C SER A 17 5.75 -4.02 -2.40
N LYS A 18 6.08 -3.00 -3.20
CA LYS A 18 7.37 -2.30 -3.15
C LYS A 18 7.35 -1.06 -2.26
N ARG A 19 6.17 -0.67 -1.75
CA ARG A 19 5.93 0.57 -1.00
C ARG A 19 6.55 1.77 -1.72
N ALA A 20 6.30 1.88 -3.02
CA ALA A 20 6.91 2.90 -3.86
C ALA A 20 5.86 3.60 -4.73
N VAL A 21 6.02 4.90 -4.94
CA VAL A 21 5.22 5.63 -5.93
C VAL A 21 5.69 5.25 -7.33
N LEU A 22 4.75 4.82 -8.17
CA LEU A 22 5.03 4.50 -9.58
C LEU A 22 5.03 5.76 -10.46
N GLY A 23 4.15 6.72 -10.17
CA GLY A 23 4.04 7.98 -10.90
C GLY A 23 2.72 8.71 -10.65
N LYS A 24 2.55 9.91 -11.24
CA LYS A 24 1.29 10.67 -11.19
C LYS A 24 0.19 9.99 -11.99
N VAL A 25 -1.06 10.24 -11.60
CA VAL A 25 -2.25 9.72 -12.28
C VAL A 25 -2.45 10.41 -13.62
N GLU A 26 -2.54 9.61 -14.69
CA GLU A 26 -2.94 10.09 -16.00
C GLU A 26 -4.47 10.08 -16.08
N TRP A 27 -5.08 11.23 -16.32
CA TRP A 27 -6.53 11.34 -16.45
C TRP A 27 -6.96 11.14 -17.90
N GLN A 28 -8.02 10.36 -18.09
CA GLN A 28 -8.68 10.26 -19.37
C GLN A 28 -9.55 11.49 -19.62
N PRO A 29 -9.85 11.84 -20.88
CA PRO A 29 -10.76 12.94 -21.21
C PRO A 29 -12.17 12.80 -20.61
N SER A 30 -12.54 11.58 -20.22
CA SER A 30 -13.79 11.26 -19.52
C SER A 30 -13.80 11.64 -18.03
N GLY A 31 -12.69 12.16 -17.50
CA GLY A 31 -12.54 12.48 -16.07
C GLY A 31 -12.24 11.26 -15.19
N ASN A 32 -12.09 10.07 -15.76
CA ASN A 32 -11.67 8.87 -15.03
C ASN A 32 -10.14 8.71 -15.06
N PRO A 33 -9.52 8.19 -13.99
CA PRO A 33 -8.11 7.87 -14.00
C PRO A 33 -7.85 6.71 -14.98
N LYS A 34 -6.74 6.79 -15.70
CA LYS A 34 -6.27 5.69 -16.55
C LYS A 34 -5.94 4.50 -15.65
N LYS A 35 -6.45 3.32 -15.96
CA LYS A 35 -6.20 2.16 -15.11
C LYS A 35 -4.80 1.61 -15.41
N MET A 36 -3.91 1.61 -14.41
CA MET A 36 -2.59 1.00 -14.53
C MET A 36 -2.68 -0.47 -14.09
N GLU A 37 -2.62 -1.39 -15.06
CA GLU A 37 -2.68 -2.84 -14.79
C GLU A 37 -1.40 -3.28 -14.06
N LYS A 38 -1.57 -3.97 -12.92
CA LYS A 38 -0.47 -4.62 -12.23
C LYS A 38 -0.05 -5.80 -13.09
N LYS A 39 1.22 -5.80 -13.51
CA LYS A 39 1.85 -7.01 -14.04
C LYS A 39 1.88 -7.99 -12.89
N LEU A 40 0.87 -8.88 -12.80
CA LEU A 40 1.03 -10.11 -12.05
C LEU A 40 2.19 -10.80 -12.74
N ALA A 41 3.35 -10.84 -12.07
CA ALA A 41 4.40 -11.73 -12.50
C ALA A 41 3.75 -13.12 -12.55
N ASP A 42 3.85 -13.76 -13.71
CA ASP A 42 3.60 -15.19 -13.83
C ASP A 42 4.64 -15.90 -12.97
N ASP A 43 4.43 -15.98 -11.65
CA ASP A 43 5.04 -17.00 -10.78
C ASP A 43 4.36 -18.34 -11.10
N ASP A 44 4.45 -18.78 -12.35
CA ASP A 44 4.10 -20.12 -12.80
C ASP A 44 5.11 -20.52 -13.90
N GLU A 45 6.41 -20.30 -13.65
CA GLU A 45 7.40 -21.25 -14.16
C GLU A 45 7.28 -22.50 -13.29
N GLU A 46 6.65 -23.51 -13.90
CA GLU A 46 6.72 -24.93 -13.56
C GLU A 46 6.05 -25.37 -12.26
N GLU A 47 4.79 -25.80 -12.38
CA GLU A 47 4.46 -27.18 -11.99
C GLU A 47 3.31 -27.69 -12.87
N GLU A 48 3.67 -28.64 -13.74
CA GLU A 48 2.73 -29.44 -14.51
C GLU A 48 1.79 -30.22 -13.59
N THR A 49 0.68 -30.68 -14.18
CA THR A 49 -0.19 -31.74 -13.66
C THR A 49 -1.29 -31.34 -12.68
N THR A 50 -2.26 -30.56 -13.15
CA THR A 50 -3.66 -31.03 -13.12
C THR A 50 -4.57 -30.15 -13.97
N LYS A 51 -5.41 -30.78 -14.79
CA LYS A 51 -6.44 -30.13 -15.62
C LYS A 51 -7.61 -29.63 -14.75
N GLU A 52 -7.32 -28.80 -13.77
CA GLU A 52 -8.34 -28.07 -13.03
C GLU A 52 -8.62 -26.75 -13.75
N ARG A 53 -9.90 -26.44 -13.94
CA ARG A 53 -10.38 -25.28 -14.70
C ARG A 53 -9.66 -24.01 -14.22
N LYS A 54 -8.66 -23.54 -14.99
CA LYS A 54 -7.94 -22.28 -14.73
C LYS A 54 -8.96 -21.16 -14.62
N ARG A 55 -9.37 -20.81 -13.40
CA ARG A 55 -10.21 -19.64 -13.13
C ARG A 55 -9.45 -18.45 -13.70
N ARG A 56 -10.08 -17.68 -14.60
CA ARG A 56 -9.46 -16.49 -15.18
C ARG A 56 -9.01 -15.59 -14.03
N LYS A 57 -7.68 -15.45 -13.85
CA LYS A 57 -7.10 -14.57 -12.83
C LYS A 57 -7.68 -13.16 -13.08
N LYS A 58 -8.35 -12.57 -12.06
CA LYS A 58 -8.92 -11.23 -12.20
C LYS A 58 -7.79 -10.24 -12.40
N LYS A 59 -7.92 -9.36 -13.41
CA LYS A 59 -6.97 -8.27 -13.62
C LYS A 59 -6.87 -7.43 -12.34
N GLN A 60 -5.65 -7.28 -11.82
CA GLN A 60 -5.37 -6.41 -10.70
C GLN A 60 -4.84 -5.07 -11.21
N TYR A 61 -5.21 -3.99 -10.51
CA TYR A 61 -4.79 -2.63 -10.84
C TYR A 61 -4.02 -2.07 -9.66
N TYR A 62 -3.06 -1.18 -9.94
CA TYR A 62 -2.42 -0.44 -8.87
C TYR A 62 -3.41 0.50 -8.20
N PRO A 63 -3.43 0.56 -6.86
CA PRO A 63 -4.21 1.54 -6.16
C PRO A 63 -3.67 2.94 -6.49
N TRP A 64 -4.59 3.89 -6.56
CA TRP A 64 -4.29 5.30 -6.82
C TRP A 64 -5.06 6.16 -5.85
N GLY A 65 -4.54 7.35 -5.59
CA GLY A 65 -5.14 8.31 -4.67
C GLY A 65 -4.20 9.48 -4.44
N THR A 66 -4.57 10.36 -3.52
CA THR A 66 -3.75 11.51 -3.17
C THR A 66 -2.48 11.06 -2.47
N TYR A 67 -1.35 11.69 -2.76
CA TYR A 67 -0.05 11.34 -2.21
C TYR A 67 -0.07 11.25 -0.69
N ARG A 68 -0.72 12.21 -0.02
CA ARG A 68 -0.94 12.20 1.44
C ARG A 68 -1.58 10.91 1.95
N THR A 69 -2.67 10.46 1.31
CA THR A 69 -3.37 9.23 1.71
C THR A 69 -2.55 7.99 1.43
N MET A 70 -1.88 7.94 0.28
CA MET A 70 -1.13 6.78 -0.15
C MET A 70 0.15 6.61 0.67
N LYS A 71 0.80 7.72 1.03
CA LYS A 71 1.92 7.76 1.97
C LYS A 71 1.53 7.17 3.32
N LYS A 72 0.38 7.56 3.88
CA LYS A 72 -0.12 7.03 5.16
C LYS A 72 -0.51 5.55 5.08
N LEU A 73 -1.21 5.15 4.02
CA LEU A 73 -1.80 3.80 3.91
C LEU A 73 -0.78 2.74 3.52
N PHE A 74 0.16 3.07 2.62
CA PHE A 74 1.14 2.13 2.07
C PHE A 74 2.58 2.38 2.57
N ARG A 75 2.80 3.36 3.45
CA ARG A 75 4.11 3.67 4.06
C ARG A 75 5.21 3.90 3.02
N VAL A 76 4.87 4.64 1.97
CA VAL A 76 5.63 4.74 0.71
C VAL A 76 6.99 5.44 0.83
N GLU A 77 7.19 6.21 1.90
CA GLU A 77 8.46 6.92 2.14
C GLU A 77 9.31 6.30 3.25
N GLY A 78 8.93 5.12 3.80
CA GLY A 78 9.54 4.60 5.02
C GLY A 78 9.33 5.51 6.26
N LYS A 79 8.65 6.64 6.09
CA LYS A 79 8.31 7.63 7.11
C LYS A 79 6.88 7.43 7.53
N GLU A 80 6.69 6.55 8.50
CA GLU A 80 6.04 6.94 9.75
C GLU A 80 6.24 5.81 10.76
N LYS A 81 6.52 6.24 11.98
CA LYS A 81 6.92 5.46 13.14
C LYS A 81 6.19 4.13 13.16
N GLU A 82 6.94 3.03 13.36
CA GLU A 82 6.33 1.87 14.01
C GLU A 82 5.50 2.40 15.18
N ILE A 83 4.31 1.87 15.38
CA ILE A 83 3.51 2.27 16.53
C ILE A 83 4.34 1.87 17.74
N GLU A 84 5.17 2.80 18.25
CA GLU A 84 6.15 2.63 19.32
C GLU A 84 5.46 2.24 20.64
N ASN A 85 4.12 2.25 20.64
CA ASN A 85 3.26 1.94 21.78
C ASN A 85 2.58 0.56 21.70
N TYR A 86 3.18 -0.43 21.04
CA TYR A 86 2.78 -1.82 21.31
C TYR A 86 3.42 -2.28 22.62
N LYS A 87 2.77 -1.98 23.74
CA LYS A 87 3.12 -2.58 25.04
C LYS A 87 2.41 -3.93 25.19
N PRO A 88 3.07 -4.97 25.71
CA PRO A 88 2.41 -6.22 26.07
C PRO A 88 1.33 -5.97 27.14
N LEU A 89 0.28 -6.80 27.13
CA LEU A 89 -0.90 -6.63 28.00
C LEU A 89 -0.53 -6.48 29.49
N GLU A 90 0.40 -7.30 29.97
CA GLU A 90 0.93 -7.26 31.34
C GLU A 90 1.50 -5.88 31.70
N GLU A 91 2.26 -5.27 30.79
CA GLU A 91 2.88 -3.96 31.00
C GLU A 91 1.84 -2.85 30.97
N ALA A 92 0.85 -2.93 30.06
CA ALA A 92 -0.26 -2.00 30.00
C ALA A 92 -1.13 -2.06 31.27
N MET A 93 -1.39 -3.25 31.81
CA MET A 93 -2.11 -3.43 33.07
C MET A 93 -1.33 -2.89 34.26
N GLY A 94 -0.02 -3.13 34.32
CA GLY A 94 0.85 -2.64 35.38
C GLY A 94 0.93 -1.11 35.44
N LEU A 95 0.93 -0.46 34.27
CA LEU A 95 0.88 0.99 34.17
C LEU A 95 -0.52 1.54 34.47
N ALA A 96 -1.62 0.88 34.05
CA ALA A 96 -2.99 1.31 34.37
C ALA A 96 -3.29 1.32 35.88
N LEU A 97 -2.61 0.46 36.62
CA LEU A 97 -2.68 0.43 38.09
C LEU A 97 -1.85 1.53 38.76
N ARG A 98 -0.84 2.07 38.06
CA ARG A 98 0.09 3.09 38.59
C ARG A 98 -0.32 4.51 38.19
N GLU A 99 -0.76 4.69 36.95
CA GLU A 99 -1.20 5.96 36.39
C GLU A 99 -2.70 5.88 36.13
N THR A 100 -3.47 6.68 36.88
CA THR A 100 -4.94 6.72 36.79
C THR A 100 -5.44 7.35 35.49
N TYR A 101 -4.59 8.13 34.81
CA TYR A 101 -4.87 8.76 33.52
C TYR A 101 -3.62 8.70 32.65
N TRP A 102 -3.84 8.60 31.34
CA TRP A 102 -2.81 8.53 30.31
C TRP A 102 -3.06 9.68 29.34
N ASP A 103 -2.00 10.36 28.89
CA ASP A 103 -2.04 11.36 27.81
C ASP A 103 -1.79 10.68 26.44
#